data_AF-A0A0C9SLY9-F1
#
_entry.id   AF-A0A0C9SLY9-F1
#
_cell.length_a   1.000
_cell.length_b   1.000
_cell.length_c   1.000
_cell.angle_alpha   90.00
_cell.angle_beta   90.00
_cell.angle_gamma   90.00
#
_symmetry.space_group_name_H-M   'P 1'
#
loop_
_entity.id
_entity.type
_entity.pdbx_description
1 polymer ?
#
loop_
_entity_poly.entity_id
_entity_poly.type
_entity_poly.pdbx_seq_one_letter_code
_entity_poly.pdbx_strand_id
1 'polypeptide(L)'
;TALKPRIGPLRVSGYHQHLFVLDLQVHHLDVKSCLGYGNWLARRWSNCQSRKRQVISRLESYGILEETLQSEWAAQVVTQTRPAPRQSKHKADEEISKIIELEKLVGACAQMVRSLELRFISNQVHDVESFEIEIADARSQHNNLLETLQRRREGLSVTGHAKLVALRGNVFLQVHMNALAVKTQIRDRLRQRKFELERIEWAYRQTVGDQRLRSHAEASVKRREPTLLRLVTTYNGLCDKLMALIRQQKAVRDAVMPHYIPRKGLFELDVDDDIWQDVGLTGDEAEPPAWLADDKARVGIRDLLEKDQCIEEEMRLRRECCNLQEWCQVEWEATVCAMN
;
A
#
# COMPACT_ATOMS: atom_id res chain seq x y z
N THR A 1 -20.61 -17.72 13.29
CA THR A 1 -20.63 -19.09 12.71
C THR A 1 -21.98 -19.81 12.89
N ALA A 2 -22.78 -19.51 13.91
CA ALA A 2 -24.06 -20.21 14.17
C ALA A 2 -25.26 -19.81 13.28
N LEU A 3 -25.29 -18.59 12.72
CA LEU A 3 -26.43 -18.12 11.90
C LEU A 3 -26.34 -18.53 10.42
N LYS A 4 -25.13 -18.62 9.87
CA LYS A 4 -24.87 -18.91 8.45
C LYS A 4 -25.64 -20.12 7.87
N PRO A 5 -25.73 -21.27 8.57
CA PRO A 5 -26.45 -22.44 8.06
C PRO A 5 -27.96 -22.23 7.90
N ARG A 6 -28.54 -21.29 8.65
CA ARG A 6 -30.00 -21.03 8.66
C ARG A 6 -30.42 -19.97 7.66
N ILE A 7 -29.50 -19.12 7.20
CA ILE A 7 -29.80 -18.04 6.24
C ILE A 7 -30.32 -18.60 4.90
N GLY A 8 -29.72 -19.68 4.39
CA GLY A 8 -30.14 -20.30 3.11
C GLY A 8 -31.58 -20.84 3.16
N PRO A 9 -31.91 -21.73 4.11
CA PRO A 9 -33.27 -22.27 4.26
C PRO A 9 -34.32 -21.18 4.57
N LEU A 10 -33.98 -20.20 5.41
CA LEU A 10 -34.95 -19.17 5.83
C LEU A 10 -35.24 -18.13 4.75
N ARG A 11 -34.38 -17.97 3.72
CA ARG A 11 -34.68 -17.14 2.55
C ARG A 11 -35.87 -17.64 1.73
N VAL A 12 -36.19 -18.93 1.85
CA VAL A 12 -37.33 -19.57 1.16
C VAL A 12 -38.58 -19.57 2.04
N SER A 13 -38.44 -19.22 3.33
CA SER A 13 -39.57 -19.03 4.25
C SER A 13 -40.16 -17.62 4.13
N GLY A 14 -41.43 -17.45 4.52
CA GLY A 14 -42.08 -16.14 4.50
C GLY A 14 -41.37 -15.11 5.38
N TYR A 15 -41.44 -13.83 5.01
CA TYR A 15 -40.73 -12.72 5.67
C TYR A 15 -40.80 -12.74 7.20
N HIS A 16 -42.01 -12.90 7.76
CA HIS A 16 -42.22 -12.90 9.20
C HIS A 16 -41.63 -14.13 9.91
N GLN A 17 -41.65 -15.29 9.26
CA GLN A 17 -41.07 -16.51 9.80
C GLN A 17 -39.54 -16.44 9.81
N HIS A 18 -38.95 -15.88 8.74
CA HIS A 18 -37.52 -15.65 8.67
C HIS A 18 -37.05 -14.73 9.80
N LEU A 19 -37.73 -13.60 10.00
CA LEU A 19 -37.41 -12.64 11.07
C LEU A 19 -37.52 -13.31 12.45
N PHE A 20 -38.66 -13.94 12.72
CA PHE A 20 -38.91 -14.61 14.01
C PHE A 20 -37.85 -15.67 14.36
N VAL A 21 -37.47 -16.52 13.40
CA VAL A 21 -36.49 -17.58 13.64
C VAL A 21 -35.08 -17.02 13.83
N LEU A 22 -34.72 -15.94 13.13
CA LEU A 22 -33.44 -15.27 13.36
C LEU A 22 -33.40 -14.61 14.73
N ASP A 23 -34.45 -13.87 15.11
CA ASP A 23 -34.52 -13.18 16.40
C ASP A 23 -34.47 -14.18 17.56
N LEU A 24 -35.23 -15.29 17.47
CA LEU A 24 -35.19 -16.35 18.47
C LEU A 24 -33.80 -17.00 18.56
N GLN A 25 -33.13 -17.18 17.43
CA GLN A 25 -31.78 -17.73 17.41
C GLN A 25 -30.75 -16.76 17.98
N VAL A 26 -30.87 -15.46 17.70
CA VAL A 26 -30.03 -14.42 18.31
C VAL A 26 -30.25 -14.41 19.82
N HIS A 27 -31.49 -14.36 20.28
CA HIS A 27 -31.81 -14.39 21.70
C HIS A 27 -31.28 -15.67 22.39
N HIS A 28 -31.41 -16.84 21.75
CA HIS A 28 -30.84 -18.08 22.28
C HIS A 28 -29.31 -18.02 22.39
N LEU A 29 -28.64 -17.45 21.37
CA LEU A 29 -27.20 -17.26 21.38
C LEU A 29 -26.77 -16.27 22.46
N ASP A 30 -27.53 -15.19 22.66
CA ASP A 30 -27.26 -14.17 23.68
C ASP A 30 -27.35 -14.79 25.08
N VAL A 31 -28.45 -15.47 25.41
CA VAL A 31 -28.62 -16.18 26.69
C VAL A 31 -27.48 -17.17 26.94
N LYS A 32 -27.14 -17.96 25.92
CA LYS A 32 -26.04 -18.92 26.01
C LYS A 32 -24.69 -18.23 26.18
N SER A 33 -24.50 -17.06 25.56
CA SER A 33 -23.26 -16.30 25.64
C SER A 33 -23.09 -15.59 26.98
N CYS A 34 -24.17 -15.08 27.59
CA CYS A 34 -24.15 -14.38 28.88
C CYS A 34 -23.52 -15.24 29.98
N LEU A 35 -23.86 -16.53 30.04
CA LEU A 35 -23.30 -17.47 31.03
C LEU A 35 -21.78 -17.66 30.92
N GLY A 36 -21.19 -17.35 29.76
CA GLY A 36 -19.75 -17.50 29.51
C GLY A 36 -19.02 -16.19 29.20
N TYR A 37 -19.72 -15.04 29.24
CA TYR A 37 -19.18 -13.79 28.73
C TYR A 37 -18.01 -13.27 29.57
N GLY A 38 -18.12 -13.33 30.90
CA GLY A 38 -17.01 -12.99 31.81
C GLY A 38 -15.77 -13.87 31.59
N ASN A 39 -15.95 -15.18 31.45
CA ASN A 39 -14.85 -16.11 31.14
C ASN A 39 -14.25 -15.89 29.75
N TRP A 40 -15.06 -15.42 28.78
CA TRP A 40 -14.59 -15.03 27.46
C TRP A 40 -13.76 -13.74 27.53
N LEU A 41 -14.23 -12.72 28.25
CA LEU A 41 -13.50 -11.47 28.48
C LEU A 41 -12.17 -11.71 29.19
N ALA A 42 -12.16 -12.51 30.26
CA ALA A 42 -10.94 -12.81 31.01
C ALA A 42 -9.87 -13.52 30.14
N ARG A 43 -10.29 -14.48 29.31
CA ARG A 43 -9.39 -15.17 28.37
C ARG A 43 -8.89 -14.23 27.29
N ARG A 44 -9.77 -13.41 26.72
CA ARG A 44 -9.40 -12.41 25.70
C ARG A 44 -8.42 -11.39 26.22
N TRP A 45 -8.67 -10.87 27.42
CA TRP A 45 -7.78 -9.96 28.13
C TRP A 45 -6.40 -10.57 28.34
N SER A 46 -6.35 -11.79 28.88
CA SER A 46 -5.09 -12.50 29.13
C SER A 46 -4.29 -12.73 27.84
N ASN A 47 -4.97 -13.11 26.76
CA ASN A 47 -4.33 -13.30 25.46
C ASN A 47 -3.81 -11.99 24.87
N CYS A 48 -4.62 -10.93 24.90
CA CYS A 48 -4.25 -9.58 24.47
C CYS A 48 -3.01 -9.08 25.24
N GLN A 49 -3.01 -9.20 26.57
CA GLN A 49 -1.89 -8.79 27.41
C GLN A 49 -0.62 -9.63 27.19
N SER A 50 -0.77 -10.93 26.91
CA SER A 50 0.37 -11.78 26.54
C SER A 50 0.98 -11.36 25.20
N ARG A 51 0.15 -11.15 24.18
CA ARG A 51 0.59 -10.71 22.84
C ARG A 51 1.26 -9.34 22.91
N LYS A 52 0.64 -8.39 23.60
CA LYS A 52 1.18 -7.04 23.80
C LYS A 52 2.59 -7.07 24.40
N ARG A 53 2.80 -7.86 25.47
CA ARG A 53 4.13 -8.00 26.10
C ARG A 53 5.16 -8.62 25.16
N GLN A 54 4.79 -9.66 24.41
CA GLN A 54 5.69 -10.30 23.45
C GLN A 54 6.09 -9.35 22.32
N VAL A 55 5.13 -8.58 21.80
CA VAL A 55 5.36 -7.60 20.75
C VAL A 55 6.26 -6.46 21.22
N ILE A 56 6.01 -5.90 22.40
CA ILE A 56 6.84 -4.82 22.97
C ILE A 56 8.29 -5.31 23.14
N SER A 57 8.49 -6.50 23.71
CA SER A 57 9.83 -7.08 23.85
C SER A 57 10.52 -7.32 22.51
N ARG A 58 9.78 -7.73 21.48
CA ARG A 58 10.33 -7.87 20.11
C ARG A 58 10.74 -6.52 19.53
N LEU A 59 9.91 -5.49 19.65
CA LEU A 59 10.22 -4.14 19.18
C LEU A 59 11.48 -3.57 19.86
N GLU A 60 11.62 -3.76 21.18
CA GLU A 60 12.82 -3.38 21.93
C GLU A 60 14.08 -4.10 21.41
N SER A 61 13.95 -5.38 21.02
CA SER A 61 15.08 -6.17 20.51
C SER A 61 15.60 -5.72 19.14
N TYR A 62 14.78 -5.02 18.35
CA TYR A 62 15.19 -4.55 17.02
C TYR A 62 16.08 -3.31 17.07
N GLY A 63 16.00 -2.52 18.15
CA GLY A 63 16.78 -1.29 18.31
C GLY A 63 16.42 -0.19 17.30
N ILE A 64 15.25 -0.29 16.65
CA ILE A 64 14.73 0.71 15.72
C ILE A 64 13.75 1.60 16.49
N LEU A 65 13.85 2.91 16.31
CA LEU A 65 12.90 3.86 16.89
C LEU A 65 11.50 3.62 16.32
N GLU A 66 10.49 3.63 17.20
CA GLU A 66 9.10 3.44 16.80
C GLU A 66 8.64 4.48 15.77
N GLU A 67 9.09 5.73 15.91
CA GLU A 67 8.78 6.82 14.98
C GLU A 67 9.27 6.52 13.56
N THR A 68 10.44 5.88 13.42
CA THR A 68 10.97 5.44 12.12
C THR A 68 10.10 4.33 11.53
N LEU A 69 9.64 3.36 12.33
CA LEU A 69 8.73 2.32 11.84
C LEU A 69 7.37 2.90 11.41
N GLN A 70 6.87 3.92 12.12
CA GLN A 70 5.64 4.62 11.76
C GLN A 70 5.78 5.40 10.45
N SER A 71 6.90 6.11 10.24
CA SER A 71 7.14 6.85 9.00
C SER A 71 7.32 5.91 7.81
N GLU A 72 8.05 4.80 7.98
CA GLU A 72 8.22 3.75 6.99
C GLU A 72 6.88 3.06 6.66
N TRP A 73 6.05 2.77 7.66
CA TRP A 73 4.70 2.25 7.44
C TRP A 73 3.82 3.25 6.68
N ALA A 74 3.86 4.54 7.04
CA ALA A 74 3.11 5.57 6.32
C ALA A 74 3.56 5.67 4.86
N ALA A 75 4.87 5.65 4.60
CA ALA A 75 5.44 5.63 3.26
C ALA A 75 5.00 4.39 2.47
N GLN A 76 4.99 3.22 3.12
CA GLN A 76 4.46 1.98 2.54
C GLN A 76 2.99 2.12 2.15
N VAL A 77 2.13 2.62 3.05
CA VAL A 77 0.69 2.80 2.79
C VAL A 77 0.47 3.75 1.61
N VAL A 78 1.14 4.91 1.59
CA VAL A 78 1.03 5.88 0.49
C VAL A 78 1.44 5.25 -0.84
N THR A 79 2.51 4.46 -0.83
CA THR A 79 3.02 3.80 -2.04
C THR A 79 2.07 2.70 -2.54
N GLN A 80 1.59 1.84 -1.63
CA GLN A 80 0.76 0.68 -1.97
C GLN A 80 -0.71 1.01 -2.24
N THR A 81 -1.23 2.10 -1.69
CA THR A 81 -2.63 2.55 -1.90
C THR A 81 -2.78 3.51 -3.09
N ARG A 82 -1.67 3.90 -3.73
CA ARG A 82 -1.70 4.77 -4.90
C ARG A 82 -2.55 4.15 -6.02
N PRO A 83 -3.45 4.94 -6.65
CA PRO A 83 -4.21 4.44 -7.80
C PRO A 83 -3.29 3.96 -8.91
N ALA A 84 -3.60 2.78 -9.46
CA ALA A 84 -2.82 2.19 -10.54
C ALA A 84 -2.68 3.19 -11.72
N PRO A 85 -1.47 3.36 -12.26
CA PRO A 85 -1.19 4.39 -13.26
C PRO A 85 -2.00 4.14 -14.53
N ARG A 86 -2.72 5.14 -15.03
CA ARG A 86 -3.50 5.02 -16.28
C ARG A 86 -2.70 5.48 -17.49
N GLN A 87 -3.11 5.03 -18.68
CA GLN A 87 -2.63 5.60 -19.93
C GLN A 87 -3.27 6.97 -20.15
N SER A 88 -2.50 7.92 -20.70
CA SER A 88 -3.00 9.23 -21.10
C SER A 88 -2.18 9.76 -22.27
N LYS A 89 -2.82 10.56 -23.13
CA LYS A 89 -2.14 11.28 -24.22
C LYS A 89 -1.22 12.38 -23.68
N HIS A 90 -1.58 12.98 -22.56
CA HIS A 90 -0.87 14.11 -21.96
C HIS A 90 0.08 13.71 -20.83
N LYS A 91 0.19 12.41 -20.53
CA LYS A 91 0.97 11.94 -19.38
C LYS A 91 2.45 12.34 -19.43
N ALA A 92 3.05 12.28 -20.62
CA ALA A 92 4.42 12.72 -20.82
C ALA A 92 4.55 14.23 -20.61
N ASP A 93 3.59 15.02 -21.09
CA ASP A 93 3.60 16.47 -20.93
C ASP A 93 3.39 16.88 -19.47
N GLU A 94 2.53 16.18 -18.73
CA GLU A 94 2.31 16.38 -17.30
C GLU A 94 3.58 16.09 -16.49
N GLU A 95 4.29 15.00 -16.78
CA GLU A 95 5.56 14.70 -16.09
C GLU A 95 6.66 15.69 -16.47
N ILE A 96 6.73 16.12 -17.73
CA ILE A 96 7.64 17.20 -18.15
C ILE A 96 7.31 18.50 -17.40
N SER A 97 6.04 18.88 -17.26
CA SER A 97 5.62 20.06 -16.49
C SER A 97 6.06 19.97 -15.03
N LYS A 98 5.88 18.82 -14.39
CA LYS A 98 6.34 18.60 -13.01
C LYS A 98 7.86 18.71 -12.88
N ILE A 99 8.63 18.22 -13.85
CA ILE A 99 10.10 18.35 -13.83
C ILE A 99 10.50 19.82 -14.00
N ILE A 100 9.84 20.57 -14.88
CA ILE A 100 10.10 22.01 -15.05
C ILE A 100 9.77 22.78 -13.76
N GLU A 101 8.69 22.41 -13.05
CA GLU A 101 8.36 23.00 -11.75
C GLU A 101 9.42 22.67 -10.70
N LEU A 102 9.88 21.41 -10.64
CA LEU A 102 10.98 20.99 -9.76
C LEU A 102 12.29 21.73 -10.08
N GLU A 103 12.60 21.98 -11.34
CA GLU A 103 13.76 22.78 -11.75
C GLU A 103 13.72 24.20 -11.19
N LYS A 104 12.54 24.82 -11.23
CA LYS A 104 12.32 26.15 -10.64
C LYS A 104 12.51 26.10 -9.11
N LEU A 105 12.00 25.07 -8.45
CA LEU A 105 12.16 24.88 -7.00
C LEU A 105 13.63 24.66 -6.61
N VAL A 106 14.35 23.79 -7.32
CA VAL A 106 15.79 23.58 -7.12
C VAL A 106 16.55 24.89 -7.33
N GLY A 107 16.21 25.65 -8.38
CA GLY A 107 16.78 26.97 -8.65
C GLY A 107 16.53 27.97 -7.51
N ALA A 108 15.32 27.99 -6.93
CA ALA A 108 14.96 28.84 -5.80
C ALA A 108 15.71 28.44 -4.52
N CYS A 109 15.78 27.14 -4.19
CA CYS A 109 16.58 26.65 -3.07
C CYS A 109 18.07 26.96 -3.24
N ALA A 110 18.62 26.83 -4.45
CA ALA A 110 20.00 27.21 -4.74
C ALA A 110 20.25 28.72 -4.60
N GLN A 111 19.25 29.57 -4.89
CA GLN A 111 19.33 31.01 -4.62
C GLN A 111 19.27 31.29 -3.11
N MET A 112 18.41 30.59 -2.36
CA MET A 112 18.33 30.69 -0.91
C MET A 112 19.67 30.33 -0.26
N VAL A 113 20.24 29.17 -0.59
CA VAL A 113 21.57 28.75 -0.10
C VAL A 113 22.63 29.81 -0.41
N ARG A 114 22.69 30.32 -1.65
CA ARG A 114 23.62 31.40 -2.02
C ARG A 114 23.40 32.68 -1.22
N SER A 115 22.16 33.05 -0.94
CA SER A 115 21.84 34.25 -0.15
C SER A 115 22.30 34.10 1.31
N LEU A 116 22.15 32.90 1.88
CA LEU A 116 22.64 32.57 3.22
C LEU A 116 24.18 32.58 3.26
N GLU A 117 24.83 31.99 2.26
CA GLU A 117 26.30 32.03 2.13
C GLU A 117 26.82 33.46 1.98
N LEU A 118 26.13 34.33 1.23
CA LEU A 118 26.49 35.74 1.11
C LEU A 118 26.30 36.51 2.44
N ARG A 119 25.25 36.21 3.22
CA ARG A 119 25.06 36.80 4.57
C ARG A 119 26.18 36.41 5.54
N PHE A 120 26.70 35.19 5.40
CA PHE A 120 27.88 34.75 6.14
C PHE A 120 29.13 35.53 5.74
N ILE A 121 29.39 35.66 4.43
CA ILE A 121 30.55 36.41 3.91
C ILE A 121 30.49 37.89 4.26
N SER A 122 29.30 38.50 4.27
CA SER A 122 29.09 39.91 4.62
C SER A 122 29.11 40.18 6.13
N ASN A 123 29.37 39.16 6.95
CA ASN A 123 29.42 39.23 8.41
C ASN A 123 28.10 39.74 9.04
N GLN A 124 26.96 39.45 8.40
CA GLN A 124 25.60 39.84 8.83
C GLN A 124 24.91 38.73 9.65
N VAL A 125 25.71 37.83 10.24
CA VAL A 125 25.22 36.73 11.09
C VAL A 125 25.37 37.15 12.55
N HIS A 126 24.24 37.29 13.23
CA HIS A 126 24.20 37.69 14.65
C HIS A 126 24.08 36.48 15.59
N ASP A 127 23.39 35.43 15.13
CA ASP A 127 23.24 34.16 15.83
C ASP A 127 23.80 33.04 14.95
N VAL A 128 24.95 32.51 15.35
CA VAL A 128 25.71 31.53 14.58
C VAL A 128 25.03 30.15 14.63
N GLU A 129 24.46 29.77 15.78
CA GLU A 129 23.88 28.43 15.98
C GLU A 129 22.59 28.28 15.17
N SER A 130 21.71 29.28 15.20
CA SER A 130 20.50 29.29 14.35
C SER A 130 20.83 29.36 12.86
N PHE A 131 21.87 30.11 12.48
CA PHE A 131 22.30 30.20 11.08
C PHE A 131 22.89 28.89 10.56
N GLU A 132 23.67 28.18 11.39
CA GLU A 132 24.22 26.87 11.05
C GLU A 132 23.11 25.83 10.80
N ILE A 133 22.05 25.83 11.61
CA ILE A 133 20.88 24.99 11.39
C ILE A 133 20.17 25.38 10.08
N GLU A 134 19.93 26.68 9.86
CA GLU A 134 19.22 27.18 8.68
C GLU A 134 19.95 26.85 7.37
N ILE A 135 21.28 27.03 7.32
CA ILE A 135 22.08 26.71 6.13
C ILE A 135 22.22 25.20 5.92
N ALA A 136 22.29 24.40 7.00
CA ALA A 136 22.32 22.95 6.91
C ALA A 136 20.99 22.41 6.35
N ASP A 137 19.86 22.90 6.86
CA ASP A 137 18.53 22.55 6.37
C ASP A 137 18.34 22.96 4.91
N ALA A 138 18.72 24.18 4.54
CA ALA A 138 18.61 24.67 3.17
C ALA A 138 19.47 23.84 2.18
N ARG A 139 20.69 23.43 2.59
CA ARG A 139 21.57 22.55 1.80
C ARG A 139 20.99 21.14 1.68
N SER A 140 20.48 20.58 2.78
CA SER A 140 19.82 19.27 2.79
C SER A 140 18.61 19.26 1.86
N GLN A 141 17.73 20.26 1.96
CA GLN A 141 16.58 20.41 1.08
C GLN A 141 16.99 20.55 -0.40
N HIS A 142 18.01 21.38 -0.70
CA HIS A 142 18.53 21.53 -2.05
C HIS A 142 19.03 20.18 -2.62
N ASN A 143 19.84 19.45 -1.85
CA ASN A 143 20.39 18.17 -2.30
C ASN A 143 19.29 17.13 -2.52
N ASN A 144 18.32 17.02 -1.60
CA ASN A 144 17.18 16.10 -1.75
C ASN A 144 16.34 16.41 -3.00
N LEU A 145 16.08 17.69 -3.28
CA LEU A 145 15.35 18.11 -4.48
C LEU A 145 16.16 17.87 -5.77
N LEU A 146 17.48 18.10 -5.72
CA LEU A 146 18.38 17.87 -6.85
C LEU A 146 18.46 16.39 -7.21
N GLU A 147 18.62 15.51 -6.23
CA GLU A 147 18.57 14.07 -6.44
C GLU A 147 17.21 13.63 -7.00
N THR A 148 16.11 14.15 -6.45
CA THR A 148 14.76 13.86 -6.96
C THR A 148 14.60 14.28 -8.43
N LEU A 149 15.19 15.42 -8.80
CA LEU A 149 15.18 15.94 -10.16
C LEU A 149 16.01 15.08 -11.11
N GLN A 150 17.21 14.66 -10.70
CA GLN A 150 18.07 13.77 -11.49
C GLN A 150 17.35 12.45 -11.78
N ARG A 151 16.80 11.81 -10.74
CA ARG A 151 16.02 10.56 -10.88
C ARG A 151 14.85 10.69 -11.85
N ARG A 152 14.09 11.79 -11.77
CA ARG A 152 12.95 12.03 -12.69
C ARG A 152 13.39 12.28 -14.13
N ARG A 153 14.55 12.91 -14.35
CA ARG A 153 15.13 13.11 -15.69
C ARG A 153 15.64 11.80 -16.29
N GLU A 154 16.32 10.98 -15.49
CA GLU A 154 16.75 9.63 -15.87
C GLU A 154 15.58 8.71 -16.19
N GLY A 155 14.48 8.81 -15.43
CA GLY A 155 13.23 8.09 -15.72
C GLY A 155 12.59 8.42 -17.07
N LEU A 156 12.84 9.60 -17.64
CA LEU A 156 12.44 9.94 -19.01
C LEU A 156 13.48 9.54 -20.07
N SER A 157 14.58 8.91 -19.65
CA SER A 157 15.79 8.65 -20.47
C SER A 157 16.34 9.93 -21.13
N VAL A 158 16.14 11.10 -20.50
CA VAL A 158 16.64 12.38 -21.01
C VAL A 158 18.01 12.65 -20.38
N THR A 159 19.06 12.09 -20.99
CA THR A 159 20.46 12.24 -20.53
C THR A 159 21.14 13.52 -21.01
N GLY A 160 20.40 14.44 -21.65
CA GLY A 160 20.97 15.65 -22.23
C GLY A 160 20.30 16.94 -21.77
N HIS A 161 21.00 18.06 -21.98
CA HIS A 161 20.50 19.44 -21.89
C HIS A 161 19.42 19.75 -22.96
N ALA A 162 18.72 18.74 -23.48
CA ALA A 162 17.57 18.93 -24.34
C ALA A 162 16.57 19.78 -23.54
N LYS A 163 16.22 20.95 -24.08
CA LYS A 163 15.23 21.82 -23.46
C LYS A 163 13.97 20.99 -23.24
N LEU A 164 13.62 20.67 -22.00
CA LEU A 164 12.42 19.87 -21.66
C LEU A 164 11.16 20.44 -22.32
N VAL A 165 11.13 21.76 -22.52
CA VAL A 165 10.10 22.48 -23.26
C VAL A 165 9.95 21.97 -24.71
N ALA A 166 11.03 21.58 -25.38
CA ALA A 166 11.02 21.03 -26.74
C ALA A 166 10.64 19.54 -26.79
N LEU A 167 10.66 18.84 -25.65
CA LEU A 167 10.23 17.44 -25.53
C LEU A 167 8.72 17.31 -25.31
N ARG A 168 8.03 18.42 -25.04
CA ARG A 168 6.57 18.46 -24.92
C ARG A 168 5.93 18.07 -26.26
N GLY A 169 4.96 17.15 -26.21
CA GLY A 169 4.31 16.60 -27.39
C GLY A 169 5.12 15.52 -28.13
N ASN A 170 6.26 15.07 -27.59
CA ASN A 170 7.03 14.00 -28.20
C ASN A 170 6.26 12.66 -28.13
N VAL A 171 5.93 12.12 -29.30
CA VAL A 171 5.19 10.86 -29.46
C VAL A 171 5.95 9.68 -28.84
N PHE A 172 7.28 9.67 -28.91
CA PHE A 172 8.09 8.61 -28.30
C PHE A 172 7.91 8.58 -26.78
N LEU A 173 8.05 9.73 -26.11
CA LEU A 173 7.87 9.83 -24.66
C LEU A 173 6.42 9.49 -24.25
N GLN A 174 5.43 9.89 -25.03
CA GLN A 174 4.03 9.51 -24.77
C GLN A 174 3.82 7.99 -24.84
N VAL A 175 4.34 7.32 -25.87
CA VAL A 175 4.22 5.86 -26.01
C VAL A 175 5.00 5.15 -24.90
N HIS A 176 6.19 5.65 -24.57
CA HIS A 176 7.07 5.11 -23.52
C HIS A 176 6.43 5.18 -22.14
N MET A 177 5.91 6.35 -21.74
CA MET A 177 5.21 6.52 -20.47
C MET A 177 3.91 5.71 -20.38
N ASN A 178 3.24 5.52 -21.52
CA ASN A 178 2.07 4.63 -21.58
C ASN A 178 2.47 3.15 -21.48
N ALA A 179 3.62 2.75 -22.03
CA ALA A 179 4.13 1.38 -21.91
C ALA A 179 4.50 1.08 -20.46
N LEU A 180 5.25 1.97 -19.80
CA LEU A 180 5.57 1.88 -18.37
C LEU A 180 4.29 1.77 -17.53
N ALA A 181 3.30 2.64 -17.76
CA ALA A 181 2.03 2.60 -17.03
C ALA A 181 1.31 1.25 -17.16
N VAL A 182 1.24 0.69 -18.37
CA VAL A 182 0.62 -0.62 -18.59
C VAL A 182 1.44 -1.73 -17.93
N LYS A 183 2.78 -1.66 -17.99
CA LYS A 183 3.65 -2.64 -17.32
C LYS A 183 3.41 -2.65 -15.81
N THR A 184 3.35 -1.48 -15.17
CA THR A 184 3.00 -1.35 -13.75
C THR A 184 1.63 -1.95 -13.46
N GLN A 185 0.61 -1.65 -14.26
CA GLN A 185 -0.73 -2.25 -14.09
C GLN A 185 -0.74 -3.77 -14.20
N ILE A 186 0.05 -4.34 -15.13
CA ILE A 186 0.17 -5.79 -15.29
C ILE A 186 0.77 -6.40 -14.01
N ARG A 187 1.88 -5.83 -13.51
CA ARG A 187 2.53 -6.26 -12.26
C ARG A 187 1.58 -6.20 -11.07
N ASP A 188 0.88 -5.07 -10.89
CA ASP A 188 -0.06 -4.90 -9.77
C ASP A 188 -1.18 -5.94 -9.81
N ARG A 189 -1.72 -6.22 -10.99
CA ARG A 189 -2.78 -7.22 -11.15
C ARG A 189 -2.28 -8.65 -10.92
N LEU A 190 -1.04 -8.95 -11.32
CA LEU A 190 -0.41 -10.24 -11.03
C LEU A 190 -0.21 -10.43 -9.53
N ARG A 191 0.31 -9.41 -8.84
CA ARG A 191 0.46 -9.41 -7.37
C ARG A 191 -0.90 -9.59 -6.67
N GLN A 192 -1.91 -8.81 -7.07
CA GLN A 192 -3.27 -8.94 -6.54
C GLN A 192 -3.84 -10.34 -6.75
N ARG A 193 -3.66 -10.92 -7.95
CA ARG A 193 -4.09 -12.30 -8.24
C ARG A 193 -3.41 -13.30 -7.30
N LYS A 194 -2.10 -13.17 -7.08
CA LYS A 194 -1.35 -14.03 -6.16
C LYS A 194 -1.92 -13.95 -4.74
N PHE A 195 -2.12 -12.73 -4.22
CA PHE A 195 -2.71 -12.54 -2.90
C PHE A 195 -4.15 -13.05 -2.79
N GLU A 196 -4.95 -12.93 -3.86
CA GLU A 196 -6.30 -13.50 -3.88
C GLU A 196 -6.28 -15.03 -3.81
N LEU A 197 -5.40 -15.68 -4.56
CA LEU A 197 -5.22 -17.14 -4.52
C LEU A 197 -4.73 -17.60 -3.14
N GLU A 198 -3.71 -16.96 -2.59
CA GLU A 198 -3.22 -17.25 -1.24
C GLU A 198 -4.36 -17.09 -0.21
N ARG A 199 -5.13 -16.00 -0.27
CA ARG A 199 -6.25 -15.80 0.66
C ARG A 199 -7.32 -16.90 0.53
N ILE A 200 -7.59 -17.38 -0.68
CA ILE A 200 -8.51 -18.50 -0.93
C ILE A 200 -7.96 -19.80 -0.31
N GLU A 201 -6.67 -20.08 -0.50
CA GLU A 201 -6.00 -21.25 0.07
C GLU A 201 -6.02 -21.23 1.61
N TRP A 202 -5.71 -20.09 2.23
CA TRP A 202 -5.67 -19.93 3.67
C TRP A 202 -7.05 -20.05 4.32
N ALA A 203 -8.07 -19.39 3.76
CA ALA A 203 -9.46 -19.51 4.23
C ALA A 203 -9.95 -20.97 4.17
N TYR A 204 -9.47 -21.72 3.18
CA TYR A 204 -9.81 -23.12 3.02
C TYR A 204 -9.10 -24.04 4.03
N ARG A 205 -7.81 -23.82 4.33
CA ARG A 205 -7.10 -24.62 5.36
C ARG A 205 -7.83 -24.61 6.72
N GLN A 206 -8.64 -23.59 6.97
CA GLN A 206 -9.43 -23.44 8.20
C GLN A 206 -10.88 -23.97 8.09
N THR A 207 -11.39 -24.32 6.89
CA THR A 207 -12.78 -24.76 6.69
C THR A 207 -12.85 -26.08 5.91
N VAL A 208 -12.97 -27.19 6.63
CA VAL A 208 -13.19 -28.51 6.02
C VAL A 208 -14.56 -28.54 5.33
N GLY A 209 -14.58 -28.75 4.01
CA GLY A 209 -15.76 -29.28 3.31
C GLY A 209 -16.48 -28.42 2.25
N ASP A 210 -16.02 -27.22 1.88
CA ASP A 210 -16.78 -26.35 0.98
C ASP A 210 -16.24 -26.27 -0.47
N GLN A 211 -16.37 -27.37 -1.22
CA GLN A 211 -15.93 -27.49 -2.62
C GLN A 211 -16.61 -26.47 -3.57
N ARG A 212 -17.84 -26.04 -3.23
CA ARG A 212 -18.57 -25.04 -4.02
C ARG A 212 -17.98 -23.65 -3.87
N LEU A 213 -17.61 -23.24 -2.65
CA LEU A 213 -16.94 -21.96 -2.42
C LEU A 213 -15.59 -21.89 -3.14
N ARG A 214 -14.82 -22.99 -3.16
CA ARG A 214 -13.60 -23.11 -3.96
C ARG A 214 -13.85 -22.87 -5.43
N SER A 215 -14.80 -23.61 -6.01
CA SER A 215 -15.14 -23.50 -7.43
C SER A 215 -15.58 -22.07 -7.81
N HIS A 216 -16.33 -21.39 -6.93
CA HIS A 216 -16.74 -20.00 -7.14
C HIS A 216 -15.58 -19.01 -7.03
N ALA A 217 -14.69 -19.19 -6.06
CA ALA A 217 -13.54 -18.31 -5.87
C ALA A 217 -12.52 -18.48 -7.02
N GLU A 218 -12.22 -19.72 -7.40
CA GLU A 218 -11.39 -20.04 -8.57
C GLU A 218 -12.00 -19.49 -9.86
N ALA A 219 -13.31 -19.65 -10.06
CA ALA A 219 -14.00 -19.08 -11.22
C ALA A 219 -13.94 -17.55 -11.23
N SER A 220 -14.01 -16.89 -10.07
CA SER A 220 -13.87 -15.44 -9.95
C SER A 220 -12.46 -14.97 -10.34
N VAL A 221 -11.42 -15.69 -9.94
CA VAL A 221 -10.03 -15.41 -10.35
C VAL A 221 -9.88 -15.61 -11.86
N LYS A 222 -10.36 -16.74 -12.40
CA LYS A 222 -10.31 -17.06 -13.84
C LYS A 222 -11.02 -16.01 -14.70
N ARG A 223 -12.13 -15.43 -14.23
CA ARG A 223 -12.85 -14.35 -14.94
C ARG A 223 -12.01 -13.09 -15.17
N ARG A 224 -10.96 -12.87 -14.39
CA ARG A 224 -10.09 -11.68 -14.50
C ARG A 224 -8.89 -11.88 -15.43
N GLU A 225 -8.56 -13.14 -15.74
CA GLU A 225 -7.43 -13.51 -16.60
C GLU A 225 -7.50 -12.91 -18.02
N PRO A 226 -8.66 -12.89 -18.72
CA PRO A 226 -8.76 -12.28 -20.04
C PRO A 226 -8.39 -10.80 -20.04
N THR A 227 -8.76 -10.09 -18.98
CA THR A 227 -8.44 -8.66 -18.84
C THR A 227 -6.94 -8.43 -18.68
N LEU A 228 -6.22 -9.32 -17.99
CA LEU A 228 -4.77 -9.27 -17.88
C LEU A 228 -4.08 -9.58 -19.21
N LEU A 229 -4.52 -10.63 -19.91
CA LEU A 229 -4.02 -10.96 -21.24
C LEU A 229 -4.23 -9.82 -22.25
N ARG A 230 -5.36 -9.10 -22.14
CA ARG A 230 -5.60 -7.88 -22.92
C ARG A 230 -4.59 -6.78 -22.61
N LEU A 231 -4.23 -6.57 -21.34
CA LEU A 231 -3.20 -5.59 -20.97
C LEU A 231 -1.83 -5.96 -21.52
N VAL A 232 -1.43 -7.24 -21.43
CA VAL A 232 -0.18 -7.74 -22.03
C VAL A 232 -0.16 -7.50 -23.54
N THR A 233 -1.29 -7.74 -24.21
CA THR A 233 -1.45 -7.47 -25.64
C THR A 233 -1.26 -5.99 -25.95
N THR A 234 -1.87 -5.11 -25.17
CA THR A 234 -1.71 -3.65 -25.31
C THR A 234 -0.26 -3.23 -25.08
N TYR A 235 0.41 -3.78 -24.06
CA TYR A 235 1.81 -3.49 -23.77
C TYR A 235 2.73 -3.89 -24.91
N ASN A 236 2.64 -5.14 -25.39
CA ASN A 236 3.47 -5.62 -26.50
C ASN A 236 3.24 -4.77 -27.78
N GLY A 237 1.99 -4.35 -28.05
CA GLY A 237 1.69 -3.44 -29.15
C GLY A 237 2.24 -2.01 -28.97
N LEU A 238 2.51 -1.57 -27.75
CA LEU A 238 3.25 -0.32 -27.49
C LEU A 238 4.76 -0.52 -27.70
N CYS A 239 5.31 -1.68 -27.33
CA CYS A 239 6.70 -2.03 -27.64
C CYS A 239 6.95 -2.04 -29.16
N ASP A 240 6.02 -2.55 -29.95
CA ASP A 240 6.09 -2.51 -31.43
C ASP A 240 6.14 -1.06 -31.96
N LYS A 241 5.34 -0.15 -31.37
CA LYS A 241 5.35 1.27 -31.71
C LYS A 241 6.67 1.94 -31.32
N LEU A 242 7.21 1.63 -30.16
CA LEU A 242 8.53 2.13 -29.73
C LEU A 242 9.62 1.66 -30.69
N MET A 243 9.61 0.38 -31.07
CA MET A 243 10.54 -0.18 -32.04
C MET A 243 10.46 0.54 -33.40
N ALA A 244 9.25 0.83 -33.89
CA ALA A 244 9.07 1.59 -35.12
C ALA A 244 9.64 3.02 -35.01
N LEU A 245 9.45 3.70 -33.87
CA LEU A 245 9.98 5.05 -33.63
C LEU A 245 11.51 5.08 -33.51
N ILE A 246 12.10 4.05 -32.90
CA ILE A 246 13.57 3.88 -32.83
C ILE A 246 14.14 3.68 -34.23
N ARG A 247 13.54 2.78 -35.03
CA ARG A 247 13.95 2.57 -36.44
C ARG A 247 13.83 3.82 -37.30
N GLN A 248 12.84 4.68 -37.01
CA GLN A 248 12.64 5.98 -37.68
C GLN A 248 13.55 7.10 -37.17
N GLN A 249 14.45 6.82 -36.21
CA GLN A 249 15.32 7.82 -35.56
C GLN A 249 14.55 8.99 -34.90
N LYS A 250 13.30 8.75 -34.48
CA LYS A 250 12.47 9.72 -33.75
C LYS A 250 12.51 9.53 -32.23
N ALA A 251 13.30 8.55 -31.77
CA ALA A 251 13.51 8.27 -30.36
C ALA A 251 14.57 9.20 -29.76
N VAL A 252 14.63 9.24 -28.43
CA VAL A 252 15.73 9.89 -27.70
C VAL A 252 17.04 9.14 -27.99
N ARG A 253 18.18 9.84 -27.96
CA ARG A 253 19.50 9.23 -28.17
C ARG A 253 19.70 8.10 -27.14
N ASP A 254 20.25 6.98 -27.60
CA ASP A 254 20.53 5.78 -26.79
C ASP A 254 19.31 5.10 -26.15
N ALA A 255 18.12 5.28 -26.73
CA ALA A 255 16.91 4.60 -26.27
C ALA A 255 17.03 3.07 -26.36
N VAL A 256 16.97 2.40 -25.21
CA VAL A 256 16.96 0.94 -25.09
C VAL A 256 15.53 0.41 -25.28
N MET A 257 15.40 -0.71 -25.98
CA MET A 257 14.12 -1.34 -26.27
C MET A 257 13.59 -2.12 -25.04
N PRO A 258 12.33 -1.90 -24.61
CA PRO A 258 11.74 -2.66 -23.51
C PRO A 258 11.44 -4.13 -23.87
N HIS A 259 11.73 -5.06 -22.95
CA HIS A 259 11.45 -6.47 -23.14
C HIS A 259 9.95 -6.77 -23.36
N TYR A 260 9.65 -7.69 -24.29
CA TYR A 260 8.31 -8.20 -24.50
C TYR A 260 7.87 -9.08 -23.33
N ILE A 261 6.56 -9.05 -23.01
CA ILE A 261 6.00 -9.95 -22.00
C ILE A 261 5.38 -11.16 -22.72
N PRO A 262 5.88 -12.38 -22.46
CA PRO A 262 5.30 -13.59 -23.04
C PRO A 262 3.89 -13.82 -22.47
N ARG A 263 2.96 -14.27 -23.34
CA ARG A 263 1.61 -14.64 -22.91
C ARG A 263 1.56 -16.03 -22.26
N LYS A 264 2.45 -16.92 -22.71
CA LYS A 264 2.59 -18.28 -22.15
C LYS A 264 3.39 -18.18 -20.85
N GLY A 265 2.94 -18.87 -19.80
CA GLY A 265 3.61 -18.84 -18.49
C GLY A 265 3.34 -17.60 -17.65
N LEU A 266 2.50 -16.65 -18.11
CA LEU A 266 2.21 -15.39 -17.39
C LEU A 266 1.68 -15.58 -15.96
N PHE A 267 1.11 -16.75 -15.66
CA PHE A 267 0.54 -17.07 -14.35
C PHE A 267 1.43 -17.96 -13.50
N GLU A 268 2.59 -18.35 -14.02
CA GLU A 268 3.58 -19.23 -13.42
C GLU A 268 4.91 -18.47 -13.26
N LEU A 269 4.82 -17.18 -12.92
CA LEU A 269 5.98 -16.30 -12.87
C LEU A 269 6.83 -16.54 -11.63
N ASP A 270 8.14 -16.47 -11.82
CA ASP A 270 9.17 -16.49 -10.77
C ASP A 270 9.73 -15.08 -10.50
N VAL A 271 10.56 -14.95 -9.46
CA VAL A 271 11.21 -13.70 -9.04
C VAL A 271 12.15 -13.16 -10.14
N ASP A 272 12.76 -14.05 -10.92
CA ASP A 272 13.77 -13.71 -11.93
C ASP A 272 13.19 -13.35 -13.30
N ASP A 273 11.87 -13.38 -13.48
CA ASP A 273 11.26 -13.10 -14.77
C ASP A 273 11.42 -11.63 -15.22
N ASP A 274 11.70 -11.43 -16.51
CA ASP A 274 11.90 -10.13 -17.17
C ASP A 274 10.76 -9.12 -16.95
N ILE A 275 9.58 -9.60 -16.58
CA ILE A 275 8.45 -8.75 -16.24
C ILE A 275 8.77 -7.82 -15.07
N TRP A 276 9.64 -8.22 -14.14
CA TRP A 276 10.01 -7.44 -12.96
C TRP A 276 11.06 -6.36 -13.24
N GLN A 277 11.82 -6.49 -14.32
CA GLN A 277 12.85 -5.51 -14.69
C GLN A 277 12.25 -4.36 -15.51
N ASP A 278 12.68 -3.11 -15.30
CA ASP A 278 12.23 -1.95 -16.09
C ASP A 278 13.23 -1.52 -17.18
N VAL A 279 13.90 -2.49 -17.79
CA VAL A 279 14.84 -2.25 -18.90
C VAL A 279 14.19 -1.43 -20.00
N GLY A 280 14.81 -0.29 -20.32
CA GLY A 280 14.34 0.65 -21.35
C GLY A 280 13.09 1.45 -20.98
N LEU A 281 12.57 1.34 -19.75
CA LEU A 281 11.36 2.04 -19.28
C LEU A 281 11.60 3.01 -18.12
N THR A 282 12.61 2.76 -17.27
CA THR A 282 13.08 3.70 -16.25
C THR A 282 14.60 3.65 -16.15
N GLY A 283 15.22 4.70 -15.60
CA GLY A 283 16.63 4.67 -15.18
C GLY A 283 16.84 3.79 -13.95
N ASP A 284 18.09 3.69 -13.48
CA ASP A 284 18.46 2.92 -12.30
C ASP A 284 17.60 3.35 -11.10
N GLU A 285 16.92 2.39 -10.47
CA GLU A 285 16.10 2.66 -9.29
C GLU A 285 17.00 3.06 -8.11
N ALA A 286 16.58 4.09 -7.36
CA ALA A 286 17.21 4.45 -6.10
C ALA A 286 17.20 3.27 -5.13
N GLU A 287 18.04 3.33 -4.10
CA GLU A 287 18.03 2.32 -3.04
C GLU A 287 16.59 2.10 -2.53
N PRO A 288 16.13 0.83 -2.51
CA PRO A 288 14.77 0.52 -2.12
C PRO A 288 14.51 1.00 -0.68
N PRO A 289 13.29 1.50 -0.38
CA PRO A 289 12.98 1.99 0.95
C PRO A 289 13.14 0.88 2.00
N ALA A 290 13.44 1.26 3.25
CA ALA A 290 13.76 0.31 4.31
C ALA A 290 12.60 -0.67 4.56
N TRP A 291 11.35 -0.22 4.50
CA TRP A 291 10.17 -1.12 4.60
C TRP A 291 10.12 -2.21 3.52
N LEU A 292 10.87 -2.10 2.43
CA LEU A 292 10.98 -3.12 1.38
C LEU A 292 12.27 -3.94 1.49
N ALA A 293 13.39 -3.27 1.78
CA ALA A 293 14.74 -3.83 1.70
C ALA A 293 15.25 -4.42 3.02
N ASP A 294 14.92 -3.82 4.16
CA ASP A 294 15.40 -4.23 5.47
C ASP A 294 14.43 -5.20 6.15
N ASP A 295 14.93 -6.40 6.45
CA ASP A 295 14.19 -7.42 7.18
C ASP A 295 13.73 -6.95 8.56
N LYS A 296 14.56 -6.16 9.25
CA LYS A 296 14.22 -5.65 10.59
C LYS A 296 13.11 -4.61 10.50
N ALA A 297 13.18 -3.68 9.56
CA ALA A 297 12.08 -2.76 9.29
C ALA A 297 10.77 -3.49 8.94
N ARG A 298 10.82 -4.53 8.09
CA ARG A 298 9.63 -5.33 7.72
C ARG A 298 8.99 -6.06 8.89
N VAL A 299 9.80 -6.73 9.71
CA VAL A 299 9.30 -7.41 10.90
C VAL A 299 8.83 -6.38 11.94
N GLY A 300 9.58 -5.29 12.12
CA GLY A 300 9.27 -4.20 13.02
C GLY A 300 7.92 -3.53 12.71
N ILE A 301 7.61 -3.25 11.44
CA ILE A 301 6.31 -2.70 11.03
C ILE A 301 5.17 -3.66 11.40
N ARG A 302 5.33 -4.97 11.17
CA ARG A 302 4.28 -5.94 11.54
C ARG A 302 4.05 -5.98 13.05
N ASP A 303 5.13 -5.95 13.82
CA ASP A 303 5.04 -5.97 15.28
C ASP A 303 4.49 -4.65 15.82
N LEU A 304 4.82 -3.50 15.22
CA LEU A 304 4.20 -2.21 15.52
C LEU A 304 2.68 -2.25 15.32
N LEU A 305 2.21 -2.75 14.17
CA LEU A 305 0.79 -2.90 13.90
C LEU A 305 0.11 -3.89 14.86
N GLU A 306 0.81 -4.95 15.28
CA GLU A 306 0.30 -5.87 16.30
C GLU A 306 0.19 -5.18 17.67
N LYS A 307 1.13 -4.30 18.02
CA LYS A 307 1.09 -3.49 19.25
C LYS A 307 -0.16 -2.61 19.25
N ASP A 308 -0.39 -1.89 18.16
CA ASP A 308 -1.53 -0.99 18.00
C ASP A 308 -2.86 -1.76 18.08
N GLN A 309 -2.96 -2.90 17.39
CA GLN A 309 -4.12 -3.79 17.50
C GLN A 309 -4.36 -4.28 18.93
N CYS A 310 -3.30 -4.61 19.68
CA CYS A 310 -3.45 -5.01 21.08
C CYS A 310 -3.93 -3.84 21.95
N ILE A 311 -3.50 -2.61 21.69
CA ILE A 311 -3.98 -1.41 22.39
C ILE A 311 -5.47 -1.18 22.09
N GLU A 312 -5.87 -1.28 20.83
CA GLU A 312 -7.28 -1.17 20.43
C GLU A 312 -8.15 -2.28 21.05
N GLU A 313 -7.69 -3.53 21.01
CA GLU A 313 -8.38 -4.67 21.63
C GLU A 313 -8.50 -4.48 23.14
N GLU A 314 -7.45 -3.96 23.80
CA GLU A 314 -7.48 -3.63 25.23
C GLU A 314 -8.55 -2.58 25.56
N MET A 315 -8.61 -1.47 24.80
CA MET A 315 -9.62 -0.43 24.99
C MET A 315 -11.03 -0.98 24.77
N ARG A 316 -11.22 -1.80 23.73
CA ARG A 316 -12.49 -2.46 23.46
C ARG A 316 -12.90 -3.36 24.61
N LEU A 317 -12.01 -4.24 25.08
CA LEU A 317 -12.30 -5.17 26.17
C LEU A 317 -12.64 -4.43 27.47
N ARG A 318 -11.98 -3.31 27.77
CA ARG A 318 -12.34 -2.46 28.92
C ARG A 318 -13.77 -1.94 28.82
N ARG A 319 -14.19 -1.46 27.65
CA ARG A 319 -15.58 -1.01 27.41
C ARG A 319 -16.58 -2.16 27.59
N GLU A 320 -16.28 -3.33 27.04
CA GLU A 320 -17.14 -4.51 27.20
C GLU A 320 -17.27 -4.94 28.67
N CYS A 321 -16.18 -4.84 29.45
CA CYS A 321 -16.22 -5.06 30.89
C CYS A 321 -17.12 -4.06 31.61
N CYS A 322 -16.99 -2.76 31.33
CA CYS A 322 -17.87 -1.73 31.91
C CYS A 322 -19.33 -1.98 31.56
N ASN A 323 -19.63 -2.25 30.29
CA ASN A 323 -20.99 -2.53 29.82
C ASN A 323 -21.60 -3.73 30.57
N LEU A 324 -20.82 -4.78 30.80
CA LEU A 324 -21.28 -5.95 31.55
C LEU A 324 -21.57 -5.61 33.02
N GLN A 325 -20.71 -4.79 33.65
CA GLN A 325 -20.89 -4.34 35.03
C GLN A 325 -22.13 -3.45 35.19
N GLU A 326 -22.29 -2.48 34.29
CA GLU A 326 -23.46 -1.60 34.24
C GLU A 326 -24.75 -2.39 34.03
N TRP A 327 -24.76 -3.32 33.07
CA TRP A 327 -25.91 -4.19 32.84
C TRP A 327 -26.27 -5.00 34.11
N CYS A 328 -25.28 -5.66 34.73
CA CYS A 328 -25.51 -6.40 35.97
C CYS A 328 -26.05 -5.50 37.10
N GLN A 329 -25.56 -4.26 37.21
CA GLN A 329 -26.03 -3.32 38.22
C GLN A 329 -27.48 -2.89 37.98
N VAL A 330 -27.85 -2.57 36.74
CA VAL A 330 -29.22 -2.19 36.39
C VAL A 330 -30.20 -3.33 36.68
N GLU A 331 -29.85 -4.56 36.31
CA GLU A 331 -30.67 -5.74 36.61
C GLU A 331 -30.81 -5.95 38.13
N TRP A 332 -29.71 -5.79 38.88
CA TRP A 332 -29.75 -5.89 40.34
C TRP A 332 -30.66 -4.83 40.97
N GLU A 333 -30.51 -3.57 40.59
CA GLU A 333 -31.36 -2.46 41.06
C GLU A 333 -32.83 -2.70 40.73
N ALA A 334 -33.15 -3.19 39.53
CA ALA A 334 -34.51 -3.55 39.14
C ALA A 334 -35.10 -4.65 40.05
N THR A 335 -34.31 -5.68 40.38
CA THR A 335 -34.78 -6.75 41.29
C THR A 335 -35.01 -6.24 42.72
N VAL A 336 -34.15 -5.36 43.23
CA VAL A 336 -34.33 -4.75 44.56
C VAL A 336 -35.57 -3.87 44.58
N CYS A 337 -35.80 -3.05 43.56
CA CYS A 337 -37.00 -2.22 43.43
C CYS A 337 -38.29 -3.03 43.32
N ALA A 338 -38.25 -4.25 42.76
CA ALA A 338 -39.42 -5.11 42.66
C ALA A 338 -39.74 -5.86 43.98
N MET A 339 -38.75 -6.00 44.87
CA MET A 339 -38.91 -6.68 46.16
C MET A 339 -39.29 -5.73 47.31
N ASN A 340 -39.05 -4.43 47.14
CA ASN A 340 -39.54 -3.37 48.03
C ASN A 340 -40.92 -2.89 47.56
#